data_AF-A0A7X5N4S6-F1
#
_entry.id   AF-A0A7X5N4S6-F1
#
_cell.length_a   1.000
_cell.length_b   1.000
_cell.length_c   1.000
_cell.angle_alpha   90.00
_cell.angle_beta   90.00
_cell.angle_gamma   90.00
#
_symmetry.space_group_name_H-M   'P 1'
#
loop_
_entity.id
_entity.type
_entity.pdbx_description
1 polymer ?
#
loop_
_entity_poly.entity_id
_entity_poly.type
_entity_poly.pdbx_seq_one_letter_code
_entity_poly.pdbx_strand_id
1 'polypeptide(L)'
;AGALEKSEFQATSLETLRQMVAANVGVTLLPLLAVKPPVARSENIRLIRFREDKQPSRRIAMAWRRSSAMTAFLEQLAQLFK
;
A
#
# COMPACT_ATOMS: atom_id res chain seq x y z
N ALA A 1 4.22 16.05 -18.17
CA ALA A 1 4.02 14.74 -18.84
C ALA A 1 3.95 13.67 -17.76
N GLY A 2 2.81 12.98 -17.63
CA GLY A 2 2.60 11.91 -16.65
C GLY A 2 2.85 10.53 -17.26
N ALA A 3 2.95 9.50 -16.42
CA ALA A 3 3.00 8.12 -16.89
C ALA A 3 1.71 7.79 -17.66
N LEU A 4 1.84 7.32 -18.90
CA LEU A 4 0.72 6.84 -19.70
C LEU A 4 0.23 5.53 -19.08
N GLU A 5 -1.02 5.51 -18.61
CA GLU A 5 -1.65 4.30 -18.10
C GLU A 5 -1.90 3.35 -19.27
N LYS A 6 -1.13 2.24 -19.33
CA LYS A 6 -1.43 1.14 -20.25
C LYS A 6 -2.61 0.37 -19.67
N SER A 7 -3.83 0.64 -20.15
CA SER A 7 -5.06 0.05 -19.60
C SER A 7 -5.14 -1.48 -19.72
N GLU A 8 -4.28 -2.10 -20.54
CA GLU A 8 -4.17 -3.56 -20.68
C GLU A 8 -3.59 -4.27 -19.45
N PHE A 9 -2.92 -3.56 -18.54
CA PHE A 9 -2.23 -4.19 -17.40
C PHE A 9 -2.69 -3.59 -16.06
N GLN A 10 -3.93 -3.88 -15.67
CA GLN A 10 -4.37 -3.64 -14.30
C GLN A 10 -3.85 -4.76 -13.39
N ALA A 11 -2.79 -4.46 -12.65
CA ALA A 11 -2.32 -5.35 -11.61
C ALA A 11 -3.37 -5.47 -10.50
N THR A 12 -3.78 -6.70 -10.19
CA THR A 12 -4.75 -7.00 -9.12
C THR A 12 -4.13 -6.98 -7.72
N SER A 13 -2.81 -6.81 -7.62
CA SER A 13 -2.07 -6.77 -6.37
C SER A 13 -0.89 -5.79 -6.42
N LEU A 14 -0.49 -5.29 -5.25
CA LEU A 14 0.72 -4.47 -5.09
C LEU A 14 1.99 -5.22 -5.50
N GLU A 15 2.03 -6.55 -5.32
CA GLU A 15 3.19 -7.35 -5.68
C GLU A 15 3.32 -7.48 -7.20
N THR A 16 2.21 -7.68 -7.91
CA THR A 16 2.20 -7.66 -9.38
C THR A 16 2.66 -6.30 -9.92
N LEU A 17 2.21 -5.18 -9.31
CA LEU A 17 2.72 -3.84 -9.65
C LEU A 17 4.23 -3.73 -9.45
N ARG A 18 4.74 -4.24 -8.33
CA ARG A 18 6.18 -4.23 -8.03
C ARG A 18 6.98 -4.96 -9.10
N GLN A 19 6.54 -6.16 -9.50
CA GLN A 19 7.21 -6.96 -10.53
C GLN A 19 7.15 -6.30 -11.90
N MET A 20 6.04 -5.65 -12.28
CA MET A 20 5.95 -4.90 -13.53
C MET A 20 6.95 -3.74 -13.61
N VAL A 21 7.14 -3.01 -12.49
CA VAL A 21 8.16 -1.96 -12.42
C VAL A 21 9.57 -2.55 -12.51
N ALA A 22 9.83 -3.68 -11.84
CA ALA A 22 11.11 -4.39 -11.96
C ALA A 22 11.40 -4.88 -13.40
N ALA A 23 10.35 -5.21 -14.17
CA ALA A 23 10.41 -5.57 -15.58
C ALA A 23 10.43 -4.34 -16.52
N ASN A 24 10.62 -3.14 -15.99
CA ASN A 24 10.71 -1.88 -16.74
C ASN A 24 9.44 -1.51 -17.53
N VAL A 25 8.26 -1.98 -17.08
CA VAL A 25 6.98 -1.66 -17.72
C VAL A 25 6.53 -0.21 -17.45
N GLY A 26 6.99 0.39 -16.34
CA GLY A 26 6.67 1.77 -15.98
C GLY A 26 7.05 2.13 -14.56
N VAL A 27 6.31 3.07 -13.96
CA VAL A 27 6.46 3.53 -12.57
C VAL A 27 5.14 3.39 -11.82
N THR A 28 5.20 3.27 -10.49
CA THR A 28 4.01 3.15 -9.64
C THR A 28 4.18 3.86 -8.31
N LEU A 29 3.07 4.05 -7.59
CA LEU A 29 3.06 4.59 -6.23
C LEU A 29 2.85 3.43 -5.24
N LEU A 30 3.73 3.32 -4.26
CA LEU A 30 3.64 2.29 -3.22
C LEU A 30 3.31 2.93 -1.85
N PRO A 31 2.37 2.37 -1.08
CA PRO A 31 2.16 2.79 0.30
C PRO A 31 3.37 2.38 1.15
N LEU A 32 3.65 3.15 2.20
CA LEU A 32 4.81 2.93 3.06
C LEU A 32 4.87 1.51 3.66
N LEU A 33 3.72 0.91 3.95
CA LEU A 33 3.63 -0.46 4.48
C LEU A 33 4.11 -1.53 3.48
N ALA A 34 4.09 -1.24 2.17
CA ALA A 34 4.53 -2.20 1.14
C ALA A 34 6.04 -2.16 0.88
N VAL A 35 6.79 -1.30 1.56
CA VAL A 35 8.24 -1.14 1.37
C VAL A 35 9.04 -1.19 2.68
N LYS A 36 8.36 -1.27 3.83
CA LYS A 36 9.00 -1.41 5.14
C LYS A 36 9.43 -2.87 5.38
N PRO A 37 10.51 -3.13 6.14
CA PRO A 37 10.84 -4.49 6.59
C PRO A 37 9.61 -5.16 7.23
N PRO A 38 9.40 -6.47 7.01
CA PRO A 38 10.30 -7.46 6.42
C PRO A 38 10.24 -7.56 4.89
N VAL A 39 9.59 -6.62 4.18
CA VAL A 39 9.50 -6.69 2.72
C VAL A 39 10.90 -6.63 2.10
N ALA A 40 11.26 -7.67 1.34
CA ALA A 40 12.53 -7.76 0.64
C ALA A 40 12.66 -6.61 -0.38
N ARG A 41 13.81 -5.93 -0.36
CA ARG A 41 14.13 -4.91 -1.37
C ARG A 41 14.36 -5.60 -2.71
N SER A 42 13.75 -5.09 -3.78
CA SER A 42 14.15 -5.47 -5.13
C SER A 42 15.37 -4.64 -5.52
N GLU A 43 16.46 -5.29 -5.93
CA GLU A 43 17.66 -4.58 -6.43
C GLU A 43 17.37 -3.76 -7.69
N ASN A 44 16.40 -4.22 -8.50
CA ASN A 44 16.00 -3.58 -9.75
C ASN A 44 14.96 -2.46 -9.59
N ILE A 45 14.63 -2.05 -8.36
CA ILE A 45 13.64 -0.99 -8.10
C ILE A 45 14.26 0.09 -7.22
N ARG A 46 14.21 1.33 -7.71
CA ARG A 46 14.58 2.52 -6.93
C ARG A 46 13.33 3.14 -6.32
N LEU A 47 13.31 3.29 -4.99
CA LEU A 47 12.25 3.98 -4.27
C LEU A 47 12.58 5.48 -4.15
N ILE A 48 11.64 6.33 -4.55
CA ILE A 48 11.74 7.78 -4.43
C ILE A 48 10.63 8.25 -3.48
N ARG A 49 10.99 8.96 -2.40
CA ARG A 49 10.01 9.50 -1.46
C ARG A 49 9.44 10.82 -2.00
N PHE A 50 8.17 11.06 -1.72
CA PHE A 50 7.58 12.39 -1.88
C PHE A 50 8.27 13.39 -0.93
N ARG A 51 8.24 14.67 -1.32
CA ARG A 51 8.62 15.75 -0.42
C ARG A 51 7.69 15.77 0.80
N GLU A 52 8.25 16.12 1.96
CA GLU A 52 7.52 16.10 3.24
C GLU A 52 6.24 16.94 3.20
N ASP A 53 6.28 18.09 2.53
CA ASP A 53 5.16 19.03 2.39
C ASP A 53 4.03 18.54 1.46
N LYS A 54 4.23 17.45 0.72
CA LYS A 54 3.32 16.96 -0.33
C LYS A 54 3.08 15.45 -0.27
N GLN A 55 3.29 14.82 0.87
CA GLN A 55 3.13 13.37 0.99
C GLN A 55 1.64 12.97 1.00
N PRO A 56 1.18 12.13 0.05
CA PRO A 56 -0.18 11.58 0.12
C PRO A 56 -0.29 10.63 1.33
N SER A 57 -1.42 10.71 2.04
CA SER A 57 -1.69 9.87 3.20
C SER A 57 -2.99 9.09 3.03
N ARG A 58 -3.09 7.97 3.74
CA ARG A 58 -4.33 7.18 3.84
C ARG A 58 -4.56 6.81 5.30
N ARG A 59 -5.82 6.85 5.73
CA ARG A 59 -6.23 6.40 7.05
C ARG A 59 -6.70 4.94 6.97
N ILE A 60 -6.01 4.05 7.69
CA ILE A 60 -6.45 2.67 7.88
C ILE A 60 -7.36 2.62 9.09
N ALA A 61 -8.47 1.90 8.99
CA ALA A 61 -9.45 1.77 10.06
C ALA A 61 -9.94 0.33 10.15
N MET A 62 -10.31 -0.08 11.36
CA MET A 62 -11.06 -1.31 11.61
C MET A 62 -12.55 -0.98 11.60
N ALA A 63 -13.34 -1.83 10.95
CA ALA A 63 -14.80 -1.64 10.85
C ALA A 63 -15.52 -2.96 11.09
N TRP A 64 -16.64 -2.90 11.82
CA TRP A 64 -17.51 -4.03 12.08
C TRP A 64 -18.98 -3.59 12.12
N ARG A 65 -19.90 -4.56 12.03
CA ARG A 65 -21.34 -4.28 12.12
C ARG A 65 -21.71 -3.90 13.55
N ARG A 66 -22.62 -2.92 13.69
CA ARG A 66 -23.14 -2.48 15.00
C ARG A 66 -23.71 -3.62 15.84
N SER A 67 -24.34 -4.61 15.22
CA SER A 67 -24.94 -5.78 15.88
C SER A 67 -23.94 -6.89 16.20
N SER A 68 -22.63 -6.66 16.03
CA SER A 68 -21.62 -7.67 16.32
C SER A 68 -21.61 -8.00 17.82
N ALA A 69 -21.84 -9.27 18.16
CA ALA A 69 -21.67 -9.78 19.52
C ALA A 69 -20.23 -9.63 20.04
N MET A 70 -19.26 -9.46 19.14
CA MET A 70 -17.83 -9.34 19.46
C MET A 70 -17.37 -7.88 19.63
N THR A 71 -18.28 -6.90 19.71
CA THR A 71 -17.92 -5.48 19.75
C THR A 71 -16.91 -5.16 20.86
N ALA A 72 -17.14 -5.61 22.09
CA ALA A 72 -16.22 -5.37 23.20
C ALA A 72 -14.81 -5.94 22.95
N PHE A 73 -14.73 -7.15 22.37
CA PHE A 73 -13.46 -7.76 21.99
C PHE A 73 -12.76 -6.99 20.87
N LEU A 74 -13.50 -6.61 19.82
CA LEU A 74 -12.94 -5.87 18.67
C LEU A 74 -12.43 -4.48 19.09
N GLU A 75 -13.09 -3.83 20.05
CA GLU A 75 -12.62 -2.57 20.64
C GLU A 75 -11.31 -2.77 21.43
N GLN A 76 -11.20 -3.83 22.22
CA GLN A 76 -9.96 -4.18 22.91
C GLN A 76 -8.83 -4.48 21.91
N LEU A 77 -9.13 -5.25 20.87
CA LEU A 77 -8.18 -5.56 19.80
C LEU A 77 -7.71 -4.29 19.08
N ALA A 78 -8.62 -3.35 18.78
CA ALA A 78 -8.29 -2.10 18.12
C ALA A 78 -7.28 -1.25 18.90
N GLN A 79 -7.23 -1.37 20.24
CA GLN A 79 -6.22 -0.69 21.04
C GLN A 79 -4.80 -1.24 20.83
N LEU A 80 -4.65 -2.48 20.36
CA LEU A 80 -3.35 -3.09 20.05
C LEU A 80 -2.76 -2.64 18.71
N PHE A 81 -3.56 -2.01 17.84
CA PHE A 81 -3.14 -1.53 16.52
C PHE A 81 -2.74 -0.03 16.50
N LYS A 82 -2.64 0.61 17.67
CA LYS A 82 -2.14 1.98 17.82
C LYS A 82 -0.65 2.10 17.46
#